data_AF-A0A7C7PZ31-F1
#
_entry.id   AF-A0A7C7PZ31-F1
#
_cell.length_a   1.000
_cell.length_b   1.000
_cell.length_c   1.000
_cell.angle_alpha   90.00
_cell.angle_beta   90.00
_cell.angle_gamma   90.00
#
_symmetry.space_group_name_H-M   'P 1'
#
loop_
_entity.id
_entity.type
_entity.pdbx_description
1 polymer ?
#
loop_
_entity_poly.entity_id
_entity_poly.type
_entity_poly.pdbx_seq_one_letter_code
_entity_poly.pdbx_strand_id
1 'polypeptide(L)'
;MTNVEETDVAQRFDRRQFLQRIAATGAAIAGAIFGGVLLHDRRTGAEYFRDLRRRQARRLPKFNVELSAGDVQMVVVRGKSPAQMVRAAFDALGGARKFIKRGDVVFVKPNVAFDRPPALCATTNPETLKAVIRICYEAGAKQVIVADNPINQPESCFVKTGIKQATLEAGAKLIYPTPDAFETVEIGGEALTAWMTFTNHWHSPLRSSALHQLRTTT
;
A
#
# COMPACT_ATOMS: atom_id res chain seq x y z
N MET A 1 80.35 -14.51 37.36
CA MET A 1 80.36 -14.86 35.93
C MET A 1 79.02 -15.54 35.68
N THR A 2 78.05 -15.05 34.91
CA THR A 2 78.17 -14.31 33.64
C THR A 2 76.86 -13.54 33.37
N ASN A 3 77.02 -12.34 32.85
CA ASN A 3 76.13 -11.39 32.16
C ASN A 3 74.66 -11.77 31.86
N VAL A 4 73.77 -10.90 32.31
CA VAL A 4 72.45 -10.64 31.71
C VAL A 4 72.67 -9.64 30.57
N GLU A 5 72.53 -10.08 29.31
CA GLU A 5 72.34 -9.17 28.17
C GLU A 5 70.84 -8.97 27.98
N GLU A 6 70.31 -7.92 28.61
CA GLU A 6 69.00 -7.38 28.29
C GLU A 6 69.19 -6.36 27.17
N THR A 7 68.90 -6.75 25.93
CA THR A 7 68.96 -5.89 24.75
C THR A 7 67.75 -4.95 24.71
N ASP A 8 67.80 -3.87 25.49
CA ASP A 8 66.86 -2.76 25.35
C ASP A 8 67.31 -1.81 24.22
N VAL A 9 66.85 -2.08 22.99
CA VAL A 9 67.09 -1.21 21.83
C VAL A 9 66.11 -0.03 21.90
N ALA A 10 66.46 0.99 22.68
CA ALA A 10 65.73 2.26 22.68
C ALA A 10 65.89 2.97 21.32
N GLN A 11 64.88 2.88 20.46
CA GLN A 11 64.86 3.61 19.17
C GLN A 11 64.87 5.13 19.43
N ARG A 12 65.99 5.78 19.07
CA ARG A 12 66.18 7.23 19.24
C ARG A 12 65.62 7.97 18.01
N PHE A 13 64.43 8.56 18.14
CA PHE A 13 63.80 9.31 17.04
C PHE A 13 64.39 10.72 16.91
N ASP A 14 64.66 11.15 15.67
CA ASP A 14 64.96 12.56 15.37
C ASP A 14 63.71 13.43 15.59
N ARG A 15 63.90 14.65 16.10
CA ARG A 15 62.80 15.59 16.44
C ARG A 15 61.88 15.83 15.24
N ARG A 16 62.45 15.92 14.03
CA ARG A 16 61.68 16.10 12.79
C ARG A 16 60.82 14.89 12.47
N GLN A 17 61.37 13.68 12.59
CA GLN A 17 60.64 12.43 12.36
C GLN A 17 59.53 12.22 13.40
N PHE A 18 59.80 12.60 14.65
CA PHE A 18 58.80 12.58 15.71
C PHE A 18 57.63 13.53 15.42
N LEU A 19 57.92 14.79 15.04
CA LEU A 19 56.90 15.77 14.67
C LEU A 19 56.10 15.33 13.42
N GLN A 20 56.77 14.77 12.41
CA GLN A 20 56.11 14.24 11.21
C GLN A 20 55.16 13.09 11.55
N ARG A 21 55.57 12.18 12.44
CA ARG A 21 54.72 11.07 12.89
C ARG A 21 53.51 11.57 13.68
N ILE A 22 53.68 12.52 14.60
CA ILE A 22 52.56 13.14 15.32
C ILE A 22 51.58 13.80 14.34
N ALA A 23 52.07 14.57 13.37
CA ALA A 23 51.23 15.24 12.39
C ALA A 23 50.47 14.22 11.51
N ALA A 24 51.14 13.18 11.02
CA ALA A 24 50.54 12.15 10.20
C ALA A 24 49.49 11.34 10.98
N THR A 25 49.80 10.93 12.22
CA THR A 25 48.85 10.24 13.09
C THR A 25 47.66 11.12 13.47
N GLY A 26 47.91 12.40 13.78
CA GLY A 26 46.85 13.38 14.05
C GLY A 26 45.93 13.58 12.84
N ALA A 27 46.49 13.68 11.63
CA ALA A 27 45.71 13.76 10.40
C ALA A 27 44.89 12.49 10.14
N ALA A 28 45.46 11.30 10.38
CA ALA A 28 44.75 10.03 10.22
C ALA A 28 43.58 9.90 11.22
N ILE A 29 43.79 10.26 12.49
CA ILE A 29 42.74 10.26 13.52
C ILE A 29 41.64 11.27 13.17
N ALA A 30 42.02 12.50 12.81
CA ALA A 30 41.06 13.52 12.41
C ALA A 30 40.25 13.10 11.19
N GLY A 31 40.91 12.49 10.19
CA GLY A 31 40.25 11.93 9.01
C GLY A 31 39.26 10.81 9.35
N ALA A 32 39.63 9.90 10.27
CA ALA A 32 38.74 8.82 10.71
C ALA A 32 37.54 9.34 11.50
N ILE A 33 37.74 10.30 12.41
CA ILE A 33 36.65 10.93 13.17
C ILE A 33 35.72 11.70 12.22
N PHE A 34 36.29 12.51 11.33
CA PHE A 34 35.52 13.30 10.37
C PHE A 34 34.72 12.41 9.41
N GLY A 35 35.35 11.35 8.89
CA GLY A 35 34.66 10.32 8.09
C GLY A 35 33.54 9.64 8.88
N GLY A 36 33.80 9.30 10.15
CA GLY A 36 32.79 8.74 11.04
C GLY A 36 31.60 9.68 11.23
N VAL A 37 31.83 10.97 11.52
CA VAL A 37 30.76 11.96 11.70
C VAL A 37 29.99 12.20 10.40
N LEU A 38 30.68 12.27 9.26
CA LEU A 38 30.03 12.48 7.96
C LEU A 38 29.20 11.29 7.49
N LEU A 39 29.68 10.07 7.75
CA LEU A 39 29.02 8.84 7.32
C LEU A 39 28.02 8.30 8.35
N HIS A 40 28.03 8.82 9.58
CA HIS A 40 27.10 8.43 10.62
C HIS A 40 25.69 8.93 10.30
N ASP A 41 24.80 8.00 9.95
CA ASP A 41 23.37 8.28 9.88
C ASP A 41 22.82 8.49 11.30
N ARG A 42 22.38 9.71 11.62
CA ARG A 42 21.90 10.07 12.96
C ARG A 42 20.49 9.54 13.24
N ARG A 43 19.84 8.94 12.23
CA ARG A 43 18.50 8.36 12.35
C ARG A 43 18.57 7.07 13.17
N THR A 44 17.56 6.85 13.99
CA THR A 44 17.34 5.54 14.61
C THR A 44 17.04 4.51 13.51
N GLY A 45 17.31 3.22 13.78
CA GLY A 45 17.00 2.15 12.81
C GLY A 45 15.52 2.18 12.36
N ALA A 46 14.61 2.51 13.27
CA ALA A 46 13.19 2.66 12.96
C ALA A 46 12.90 3.80 11.96
N GLU A 47 13.55 4.95 12.12
CA GLU A 47 13.43 6.09 11.20
C GLU A 47 14.05 5.78 9.83
N TYR A 48 15.21 5.12 9.82
CA TYR A 48 15.86 4.68 8.59
C TYR A 48 14.95 3.78 7.73
N PHE A 49 14.36 2.73 8.34
CA PHE A 49 13.46 1.82 7.60
C PHE A 49 12.14 2.48 7.21
N ARG A 50 11.62 3.43 8.00
CA ARG A 50 10.43 4.22 7.66
C ARG A 50 10.68 5.09 6.42
N ASP A 51 11.83 5.76 6.37
CA ASP A 51 12.22 6.58 5.24
C ASP A 51 12.49 5.75 3.99
N LEU A 52 13.19 4.61 4.12
CA LEU A 52 13.41 3.69 3.00
C LEU A 52 12.09 3.22 2.41
N ARG A 53 11.16 2.77 3.24
CA ARG A 53 9.85 2.31 2.80
C ARG A 53 9.10 3.43 2.08
N ARG A 54 9.15 4.66 2.62
CA ARG A 54 8.55 5.84 1.99
C ARG A 54 9.19 6.20 0.65
N ARG A 55 10.51 6.14 0.53
CA ARG A 55 11.24 6.44 -0.72
C ARG A 55 10.93 5.44 -1.83
N GLN A 56 10.74 4.18 -1.47
CA GLN A 56 10.36 3.12 -2.42
C GLN A 56 8.85 3.08 -2.69
N ALA A 57 8.06 3.83 -1.92
CA ALA A 57 6.62 3.81 -2.03
C ALA A 57 6.12 4.57 -3.25
N ARG A 58 5.20 3.95 -3.99
CA ARG A 58 4.48 4.58 -5.08
C ARG A 58 3.52 5.64 -4.52
N ARG A 59 3.42 6.78 -5.21
CA ARG A 59 2.38 7.79 -4.95
C ARG A 59 1.19 7.57 -5.87
N LEU A 60 -0.02 7.54 -5.31
CA LEU A 60 -1.26 7.44 -6.07
C LEU A 60 -1.92 8.81 -6.23
N PRO A 61 -2.72 9.03 -7.30
CA PRO A 61 -3.60 10.17 -7.39
C PRO A 61 -4.58 10.21 -6.20
N LYS A 62 -4.99 11.41 -5.79
CA LYS A 62 -6.01 11.60 -4.77
C LYS A 62 -7.39 11.57 -5.43
N PHE A 63 -8.30 10.77 -4.89
CA PHE A 63 -9.69 10.63 -5.35
C PHE A 63 -10.70 11.17 -4.32
N ASN A 64 -10.22 12.04 -3.42
CA ASN A 64 -11.04 12.62 -2.36
C ASN A 64 -12.14 13.48 -2.98
N VAL A 65 -13.36 13.38 -2.45
CA VAL A 65 -14.44 14.31 -2.78
C VAL A 65 -14.34 15.52 -1.86
N GLU A 66 -14.37 16.71 -2.43
CA GLU A 66 -14.41 17.95 -1.66
C GLU A 66 -15.80 18.11 -1.04
N LEU A 67 -15.85 18.12 0.29
CA LEU A 67 -17.08 18.29 1.06
C LEU A 67 -17.11 19.70 1.66
N SER A 68 -18.23 20.40 1.48
CA SER A 68 -18.47 21.71 2.07
C SER A 68 -19.10 21.60 3.47
N ALA A 69 -19.05 22.67 4.27
CA ALA A 69 -19.58 22.67 5.63
C ALA A 69 -21.09 22.32 5.75
N GLY A 70 -21.87 22.49 4.68
CA GLY A 70 -23.29 22.14 4.62
C GLY A 70 -23.59 20.76 4.03
N ASP A 71 -22.57 19.99 3.62
CA ASP A 71 -22.79 18.69 2.99
C ASP A 71 -23.15 17.61 4.00
N VAL A 72 -24.10 16.76 3.61
CA VAL A 72 -24.42 15.53 4.36
C VAL A 72 -23.24 14.57 4.26
N GLN A 73 -22.61 14.28 5.40
CA GLN A 73 -21.45 13.37 5.48
C GLN A 73 -21.84 11.94 5.84
N MET A 74 -23.01 11.75 6.46
CA MET A 74 -23.49 10.45 6.92
C MET A 74 -25.00 10.36 6.76
N VAL A 75 -25.47 9.23 6.25
CA VAL A 75 -26.89 8.91 6.13
C VAL A 75 -27.15 7.53 6.73
N VAL A 76 -28.24 7.40 7.47
CA VAL A 76 -28.74 6.12 7.97
C VAL A 76 -30.10 5.86 7.36
N VAL A 77 -30.20 4.78 6.58
CA VAL A 77 -31.47 4.33 5.98
C VAL A 77 -31.86 3.00 6.60
N ARG A 78 -33.15 2.83 6.90
CA ARG A 78 -33.73 1.59 7.42
C ARG A 78 -34.82 1.08 6.50
N GLY A 79 -34.88 -0.22 6.29
CA GLY A 79 -35.80 -0.85 5.36
C GLY A 79 -35.49 -2.33 5.17
N LYS A 80 -36.24 -2.98 4.27
CA LYS A 80 -36.11 -4.42 3.99
C LYS A 80 -35.49 -4.71 2.61
N SER A 81 -35.50 -3.74 1.70
CA SER A 81 -34.97 -3.88 0.34
C SER A 81 -33.59 -3.22 0.23
N PRO A 82 -32.50 -4.00 0.08
CA PRO A 82 -31.16 -3.44 -0.08
C PRO A 82 -31.07 -2.43 -1.24
N ALA A 83 -31.72 -2.73 -2.37
CA ALA A 83 -31.71 -1.84 -3.54
C ALA A 83 -32.32 -0.47 -3.24
N GLN A 84 -33.48 -0.43 -2.58
CA GLN A 84 -34.14 0.83 -2.21
C GLN A 84 -33.34 1.59 -1.16
N MET A 85 -32.80 0.87 -0.16
CA MET A 85 -32.02 1.50 0.90
C MET A 85 -30.73 2.15 0.37
N VAL A 86 -30.00 1.45 -0.50
CA VAL A 86 -28.77 1.98 -1.11
C VAL A 86 -29.10 3.20 -1.98
N ARG A 87 -30.16 3.16 -2.79
CA ARG A 87 -30.59 4.32 -3.58
C ARG A 87 -30.91 5.52 -2.70
N ALA A 88 -31.77 5.33 -1.70
CA ALA A 88 -32.13 6.40 -0.78
C ALA A 88 -30.91 6.98 -0.04
N ALA A 89 -29.92 6.15 0.30
CA ALA A 89 -28.68 6.59 0.92
C ALA A 89 -27.88 7.51 -0.01
N PHE A 90 -27.69 7.12 -1.27
CA PHE A 90 -27.00 7.96 -2.26
C PHE A 90 -27.76 9.25 -2.55
N ASP A 91 -29.09 9.19 -2.70
CA ASP A 91 -29.91 10.37 -2.95
C ASP A 91 -29.79 11.38 -1.81
N ALA A 92 -29.87 10.92 -0.55
CA ALA A 92 -29.70 11.76 0.64
C ALA A 92 -28.27 12.30 0.83
N LEU A 93 -27.25 11.65 0.26
CA LEU A 93 -25.87 12.16 0.22
C LEU A 93 -25.64 13.22 -0.88
N GLY A 94 -26.69 13.59 -1.64
CA GLY A 94 -26.59 14.52 -2.77
C GLY A 94 -26.40 13.83 -4.13
N GLY A 95 -26.66 12.52 -4.20
CA GLY A 95 -26.62 11.72 -5.42
C GLY A 95 -25.24 11.13 -5.74
N ALA A 96 -25.23 10.02 -6.46
CA ALA A 96 -24.00 9.30 -6.80
C ALA A 96 -23.03 10.09 -7.70
N ARG A 97 -23.55 11.01 -8.53
CA ARG A 97 -22.72 11.88 -9.39
C ARG A 97 -21.84 12.87 -8.62
N LYS A 98 -22.11 13.07 -7.32
CA LYS A 98 -21.22 13.81 -6.42
C LYS A 98 -19.87 13.12 -6.24
N PHE A 99 -19.87 11.78 -6.29
CA PHE A 99 -18.68 10.96 -6.06
C PHE A 99 -18.10 10.36 -7.35
N ILE A 100 -18.93 10.17 -8.37
CA ILE A 100 -18.57 9.43 -9.58
C ILE A 100 -18.79 10.35 -10.79
N LYS A 101 -17.71 10.62 -11.52
CA LYS A 101 -17.74 11.36 -12.78
C LYS A 101 -17.96 10.42 -13.96
N ARG A 102 -18.54 10.94 -15.03
CA ARG A 102 -18.73 10.17 -16.27
C ARG A 102 -17.37 9.73 -16.81
N GLY A 103 -17.22 8.44 -17.08
CA GLY A 103 -15.97 7.85 -17.57
C GLY A 103 -15.04 7.32 -16.48
N ASP A 104 -15.40 7.45 -15.20
CA ASP A 104 -14.59 6.93 -14.10
C ASP A 104 -14.54 5.39 -14.11
N VAL A 105 -13.40 4.86 -13.68
CA VAL A 105 -13.29 3.46 -13.24
C VAL A 105 -13.51 3.44 -11.74
N VAL A 106 -14.57 2.79 -11.29
CA VAL A 106 -14.94 2.76 -9.87
C VAL A 106 -14.49 1.43 -9.26
N PHE A 107 -13.67 1.50 -8.22
CA PHE A 107 -13.30 0.34 -7.41
C PHE A 107 -14.24 0.20 -6.21
N VAL A 108 -14.87 -0.97 -6.06
CA VAL A 108 -15.77 -1.29 -4.96
C VAL A 108 -15.14 -2.41 -4.13
N LYS A 109 -14.89 -2.11 -2.86
CA LYS A 109 -14.32 -3.07 -1.90
C LYS A 109 -15.39 -3.61 -0.95
N PRO A 110 -16.08 -4.73 -1.28
CA PRO A 110 -16.93 -5.39 -0.30
C PRO A 110 -16.10 -5.95 0.87
N ASN A 111 -16.76 -6.39 1.92
CA ASN A 111 -16.15 -7.26 2.93
C ASN A 111 -16.41 -8.72 2.52
N VAL A 112 -15.35 -9.43 2.14
CA VAL A 112 -15.36 -10.84 1.70
C VAL A 112 -14.35 -11.66 2.51
N ALA A 113 -14.06 -11.24 3.74
CA ALA A 113 -12.96 -11.76 4.55
C ALA A 113 -13.01 -13.28 4.81
N PHE A 114 -14.21 -13.85 4.88
CA PHE A 114 -14.46 -15.24 5.28
C PHE A 114 -15.26 -15.99 4.22
N ASP A 115 -15.03 -17.30 4.13
CA ASP A 115 -15.69 -18.19 3.19
C ASP A 115 -17.08 -18.65 3.68
N ARG A 116 -17.85 -17.71 4.21
CA ARG A 116 -19.16 -17.95 4.86
C ARG A 116 -20.32 -17.60 3.93
N PRO A 117 -21.43 -18.36 3.98
CA PRO A 117 -22.62 -18.05 3.20
C PRO A 117 -23.28 -16.74 3.68
N PRO A 118 -23.97 -16.01 2.77
CA PRO A 118 -24.60 -14.71 3.09
C PRO A 118 -25.55 -14.73 4.27
N ALA A 119 -26.24 -15.86 4.51
CA ALA A 119 -27.23 -16.01 5.58
C ALA A 119 -26.64 -15.82 6.99
N LEU A 120 -25.32 -15.97 7.15
CA LEU A 120 -24.62 -15.75 8.43
C LEU A 120 -24.24 -14.30 8.68
N CYS A 121 -24.43 -13.40 7.70
CA CYS A 121 -24.16 -11.96 7.82
C CYS A 121 -22.71 -11.61 8.23
N ALA A 122 -21.74 -12.51 7.97
CA ALA A 122 -20.32 -12.28 8.27
C ALA A 122 -19.61 -11.44 7.19
N THR A 123 -20.21 -11.31 6.02
CA THR A 123 -19.67 -10.63 4.82
C THR A 123 -20.74 -9.73 4.21
N THR A 124 -20.33 -8.88 3.26
CA THR A 124 -21.27 -7.98 2.57
C THR A 124 -22.41 -8.76 1.94
N ASN A 125 -23.64 -8.26 2.11
CA ASN A 125 -24.81 -8.85 1.46
C ASN A 125 -24.73 -8.68 -0.08
N PRO A 126 -24.90 -9.75 -0.87
CA PRO A 126 -24.77 -9.69 -2.33
C PRO A 126 -25.73 -8.71 -3.04
N GLU A 127 -26.96 -8.57 -2.55
CA GLU A 127 -27.94 -7.64 -3.12
C GLU A 127 -27.55 -6.18 -2.88
N THR A 128 -26.92 -5.90 -1.73
CA THR A 128 -26.37 -4.57 -1.43
C THR A 128 -25.25 -4.23 -2.43
N LEU A 129 -24.35 -5.17 -2.70
CA LEU A 129 -23.28 -4.98 -3.69
C LEU A 129 -23.86 -4.74 -5.10
N LYS A 130 -24.83 -5.55 -5.54
CA LYS A 130 -25.49 -5.34 -6.84
C LYS A 130 -26.09 -3.94 -6.96
N ALA A 131 -26.75 -3.46 -5.91
CA ALA A 131 -27.35 -2.13 -5.88
C ALA A 131 -26.30 -1.02 -6.02
N VAL A 132 -25.16 -1.14 -5.32
CA VAL A 132 -24.05 -0.19 -5.43
C VAL A 132 -23.47 -0.19 -6.84
N ILE A 133 -23.17 -1.36 -7.42
CA ILE A 133 -22.62 -1.48 -8.78
C ILE A 133 -23.53 -0.79 -9.80
N ARG A 134 -24.85 -1.03 -9.73
CA ARG A 134 -25.83 -0.41 -10.62
C ARG A 134 -25.81 1.11 -10.52
N ILE A 135 -25.81 1.65 -9.30
CA ILE A 135 -25.72 3.10 -9.07
C ILE A 135 -24.44 3.68 -9.66
N CYS A 136 -23.30 2.99 -9.53
CA CYS A 136 -22.05 3.45 -10.13
C CYS A 136 -22.16 3.58 -11.66
N TYR A 137 -22.75 2.59 -12.34
CA TYR A 137 -22.96 2.64 -13.78
C TYR A 137 -23.97 3.73 -14.19
N GLU A 138 -25.07 3.88 -13.46
CA GLU A 138 -26.05 4.95 -13.71
C GLU A 138 -25.46 6.36 -13.54
N ALA A 139 -24.53 6.52 -12.59
CA ALA A 139 -23.75 7.74 -12.40
C ALA A 139 -22.77 8.02 -13.57
N GLY A 140 -22.54 7.03 -14.44
CA GLY A 140 -21.75 7.15 -15.66
C GLY A 140 -20.34 6.56 -15.55
N ALA A 141 -20.06 5.70 -14.56
CA ALA A 141 -18.83 4.93 -14.54
C ALA A 141 -18.68 4.13 -15.84
N LYS A 142 -17.49 4.13 -16.45
CA LYS A 142 -17.23 3.29 -17.63
C LYS A 142 -17.01 1.83 -17.26
N GLN A 143 -16.55 1.59 -16.03
CA GLN A 143 -16.25 0.26 -15.51
C GLN A 143 -16.34 0.27 -14.00
N VAL A 144 -16.95 -0.77 -13.43
CA VAL A 144 -16.91 -1.05 -12.00
C VAL A 144 -16.07 -2.30 -11.76
N ILE A 145 -15.13 -2.20 -10.81
CA ILE A 145 -14.22 -3.28 -10.43
C ILE A 145 -14.52 -3.67 -9.00
N VAL A 146 -14.68 -4.96 -8.75
CA VAL A 146 -14.85 -5.50 -7.41
C VAL A 146 -13.62 -6.33 -7.06
N ALA A 147 -13.00 -6.01 -5.92
CA ALA A 147 -11.99 -6.86 -5.30
C ALA A 147 -11.97 -6.62 -3.79
N ASP A 148 -11.41 -7.57 -3.06
CA ASP A 148 -11.13 -7.49 -1.63
C ASP A 148 -9.90 -8.35 -1.35
N ASN A 149 -9.35 -8.29 -0.14
CA ASN A 149 -8.23 -9.14 0.29
C ASN A 149 -8.66 -10.06 1.45
N PRO A 150 -9.23 -11.25 1.15
CA PRO A 150 -9.73 -12.15 2.18
C PRO A 150 -8.64 -12.78 3.05
N ILE A 151 -9.05 -13.28 4.22
CA ILE A 151 -8.18 -14.06 5.12
C ILE A 151 -8.08 -15.51 4.64
N ASN A 152 -9.19 -16.09 4.16
CA ASN A 152 -9.21 -17.41 3.53
C ASN A 152 -8.89 -17.33 2.03
N GLN A 153 -8.88 -18.47 1.34
CA GLN A 153 -8.63 -18.53 -0.10
C GLN A 153 -9.62 -17.65 -0.88
N PRO A 154 -9.15 -16.66 -1.67
CA PRO A 154 -10.03 -15.67 -2.30
C PRO A 154 -11.13 -16.28 -3.18
N GLU A 155 -10.80 -17.24 -4.02
CA GLU A 155 -11.77 -17.87 -4.93
C GLU A 155 -12.94 -18.50 -4.16
N SER A 156 -12.64 -19.22 -3.07
CA SER A 156 -13.64 -19.82 -2.18
C SER A 156 -14.49 -18.74 -1.52
N CYS A 157 -13.88 -17.68 -0.99
CA CYS A 157 -14.58 -16.56 -0.37
C CYS A 157 -15.58 -15.91 -1.33
N PHE A 158 -15.14 -15.50 -2.52
CA PHE A 158 -16.02 -14.83 -3.48
C PHE A 158 -17.15 -15.73 -3.99
N VAL A 159 -16.93 -17.03 -4.12
CA VAL A 159 -17.97 -17.99 -4.51
C VAL A 159 -18.97 -18.21 -3.38
N LYS A 160 -18.52 -18.62 -2.19
CA LYS A 160 -19.40 -19.02 -1.08
C LYS A 160 -20.21 -17.85 -0.50
N THR A 161 -19.65 -16.64 -0.54
CA THR A 161 -20.35 -15.42 -0.15
C THR A 161 -21.33 -14.92 -1.20
N GLY A 162 -21.41 -15.54 -2.39
CA GLY A 162 -22.26 -15.08 -3.49
C GLY A 162 -21.81 -13.77 -4.15
N ILE A 163 -20.70 -13.17 -3.68
CA ILE A 163 -20.18 -11.90 -4.22
C ILE A 163 -19.72 -12.05 -5.67
N LYS A 164 -19.13 -13.20 -6.04
CA LYS A 164 -18.77 -13.49 -7.44
C LYS A 164 -19.99 -13.39 -8.34
N GLN A 165 -21.05 -14.11 -7.99
CA GLN A 165 -22.27 -14.15 -8.79
C GLN A 165 -22.90 -12.75 -8.89
N ALA A 166 -23.07 -12.05 -7.77
CA ALA A 166 -23.59 -10.69 -7.73
C ALA A 166 -22.79 -9.71 -8.59
N THR A 167 -21.46 -9.80 -8.54
CA THR A 167 -20.56 -8.94 -9.33
C THR A 167 -20.79 -9.14 -10.84
N LEU A 168 -20.80 -10.40 -11.28
CA LEU A 168 -20.96 -10.75 -12.69
C LEU A 168 -22.36 -10.41 -13.22
N GLU A 169 -23.42 -10.71 -12.46
CA GLU A 169 -24.81 -10.38 -12.82
C GLU A 169 -25.04 -8.87 -12.96
N ALA A 170 -24.33 -8.06 -12.17
CA ALA A 170 -24.40 -6.61 -12.27
C ALA A 170 -23.48 -6.00 -13.34
N GLY A 171 -22.76 -6.83 -14.11
CA GLY A 171 -21.87 -6.39 -15.19
C GLY A 171 -20.55 -5.77 -14.71
N ALA A 172 -20.15 -5.98 -13.45
CA ALA A 172 -18.87 -5.52 -12.93
C ALA A 172 -17.76 -6.55 -13.18
N LYS A 173 -16.51 -6.07 -13.19
CA LYS A 173 -15.32 -6.91 -13.31
C LYS A 173 -14.89 -7.39 -11.93
N LEU A 174 -14.89 -8.70 -11.70
CA LEU A 174 -14.29 -9.29 -10.51
C LEU A 174 -12.79 -9.49 -10.72
N ILE A 175 -11.99 -9.08 -9.73
CA ILE A 175 -10.55 -9.35 -9.71
C ILE A 175 -10.17 -9.94 -8.37
N TYR A 176 -9.39 -11.02 -8.42
CA TYR A 176 -8.86 -11.67 -7.23
C TYR A 176 -7.54 -11.02 -6.81
N PRO A 177 -7.28 -10.90 -5.50
CA PRO A 177 -5.98 -10.47 -5.01
C PRO A 177 -4.96 -11.59 -5.28
N THR A 178 -3.88 -11.26 -5.98
CA THR A 178 -2.69 -12.11 -6.10
C THR A 178 -1.50 -11.40 -5.45
N PRO A 179 -0.48 -12.13 -4.94
CA PRO A 179 0.64 -11.50 -4.25
C PRO A 179 1.35 -10.42 -5.08
N ASP A 180 1.44 -10.59 -6.40
CA ASP A 180 2.05 -9.66 -7.35
C ASP A 180 1.18 -8.42 -7.64
N ALA A 181 -0.09 -8.41 -7.22
CA ALA A 181 -0.99 -7.26 -7.40
C ALA A 181 -0.83 -6.18 -6.30
N PHE A 182 0.07 -6.39 -5.34
CA PHE A 182 0.32 -5.48 -4.24
C PHE A 182 1.66 -4.75 -4.42
N GLU A 183 1.64 -3.43 -4.20
CA GLU A 183 2.82 -2.57 -4.22
C GLU A 183 2.87 -1.74 -2.93
N THR A 184 4.07 -1.34 -2.49
CA THR A 184 4.18 -0.39 -1.39
C THR A 184 3.71 0.98 -1.88
N VAL A 185 2.70 1.54 -1.24
CA VAL A 185 2.10 2.85 -1.57
C VAL A 185 2.28 3.82 -0.41
N GLU A 186 2.60 5.08 -0.70
CA GLU A 186 2.67 6.16 0.28
C GLU A 186 1.25 6.52 0.72
N ILE A 187 0.94 6.34 2.00
CA ILE A 187 -0.35 6.67 2.59
C ILE A 187 -0.31 8.08 3.20
N GLY A 188 0.87 8.52 3.65
CA GLY A 188 1.05 9.85 4.26
C GLY A 188 0.49 9.96 5.68
N GLY A 189 0.28 8.85 6.37
CA GLY A 189 -0.09 8.84 7.79
C GLY A 189 1.12 8.98 8.73
N GLU A 190 0.85 9.29 10.01
CA GLU A 190 1.90 9.46 11.03
C GLU A 190 2.49 8.12 11.48
N ALA A 191 1.62 7.15 11.80
CA ALA A 191 2.04 5.80 12.17
C ALA A 191 2.32 4.91 10.94
N LEU A 192 1.49 5.05 9.90
CA LEU A 192 1.62 4.32 8.64
C LEU A 192 1.92 5.31 7.51
N THR A 193 3.21 5.52 7.25
CA THR A 193 3.66 6.39 6.16
C THR A 193 3.52 5.72 4.80
N ALA A 194 3.71 4.40 4.74
CA ALA A 194 3.60 3.57 3.54
C ALA A 194 3.20 2.13 3.85
N TRP A 195 2.42 1.51 2.97
CA TRP A 195 1.88 0.15 3.17
C TRP A 195 1.68 -0.62 1.87
N MET A 196 1.68 -1.96 1.98
CA MET A 196 1.33 -2.84 0.88
C MET A 196 -0.14 -2.68 0.52
N THR A 197 -0.39 -2.13 -0.66
CA THR A 197 -1.73 -1.78 -1.12
C THR A 197 -2.00 -2.47 -2.45
N PHE A 198 -3.24 -2.92 -2.63
CA PHE A 198 -3.70 -3.52 -3.87
C PHE A 198 -3.78 -2.45 -4.96
N THR A 199 -2.87 -2.50 -5.94
CA THR A 199 -2.80 -1.54 -7.05
C THR A 199 -3.03 -2.20 -8.41
N ASN A 200 -3.03 -3.54 -8.47
CA ASN A 200 -3.31 -4.42 -9.63
C ASN A 200 -2.88 -3.87 -11.00
N HIS A 201 -1.74 -3.19 -11.05
CA HIS A 201 -1.21 -2.48 -12.22
C HIS A 201 -2.25 -1.74 -13.08
N TRP A 202 -3.28 -1.12 -12.48
CA TRP A 202 -4.40 -0.46 -13.20
C TRP A 202 -3.98 0.57 -14.25
N HIS A 203 -2.74 1.04 -14.18
CA HIS A 203 -2.15 2.08 -15.02
C HIS A 203 -1.04 1.56 -15.95
N SER A 204 -0.79 0.24 -16.03
CA SER A 204 0.19 -0.32 -16.95
C SER A 204 -0.50 -0.83 -18.22
N PRO A 205 -0.41 -0.11 -19.36
CA PRO A 205 -0.92 -0.60 -20.64
C PRO A 205 -0.19 -1.86 -21.14
N LEU A 206 0.91 -2.29 -20.50
CA LEU A 206 1.85 -3.27 -21.06
C LEU A 206 1.79 -4.69 -20.47
N ARG A 207 0.88 -5.00 -19.53
CA ARG A 207 0.85 -6.36 -18.92
C ARG A 207 -0.48 -7.09 -18.93
N SER A 208 -1.58 -6.45 -19.34
CA SER A 208 -2.89 -7.12 -19.38
C SER A 208 -3.00 -8.21 -20.47
N SER A 209 -2.10 -8.22 -21.47
CA SER A 209 -2.13 -9.16 -22.60
C SER A 209 -1.15 -10.33 -22.47
N ALA A 210 -0.07 -10.20 -21.71
CA ALA A 210 0.99 -11.20 -21.66
C ALA A 210 0.64 -12.44 -20.79
N LEU A 211 -0.16 -12.27 -19.74
CA LEU A 211 -0.51 -13.37 -18.83
C LEU A 211 -1.62 -14.29 -19.36
N HIS A 212 -2.39 -13.86 -20.36
CA HIS A 212 -3.40 -14.72 -21.00
C HIS A 212 -2.79 -15.69 -22.02
N GLN A 213 -1.67 -15.32 -22.64
CA GLN A 213 -1.00 -16.18 -23.63
C GLN A 213 -0.13 -17.28 -23.01
N LEU A 214 0.29 -17.14 -21.76
CA LEU A 214 1.15 -18.13 -21.08
C LEU A 214 0.37 -19.28 -20.41
N ARG A 215 -0.97 -19.23 -20.38
CA ARG A 215 -1.82 -20.29 -19.78
C ARG A 215 -2.52 -21.20 -20.79
N THR A 216 -2.40 -20.93 -22.10
CA THR A 216 -3.03 -21.73 -23.17
C THR A 216 -2.06 -22.66 -23.88
N THR A 217 -0.80 -22.72 -23.44
CA THR A 217 0.21 -23.66 -23.93
C THR A 217 0.68 -24.53 -22.78
N THR A 218 -0.16 -25.47 -22.35
CA THR A 218 0.26 -26.74 -21.73
C THR A 218 -0.85 -27.76 -21.88
#